data_AF-A0A1V5JZJ7-F1
#
_entry.id   AF-A0A1V5JZJ7-F1
#
_cell.length_a   1.000
_cell.length_b   1.000
_cell.length_c   1.000
_cell.angle_alpha   90.00
_cell.angle_beta   90.00
_cell.angle_gamma   90.00
#
_symmetry.space_group_name_H-M   'P 1'
#
loop_
_entity.id
_entity.type
_entity.pdbx_description
1 polymer ?
#
loop_
_entity_poly.entity_id
_entity_poly.type
_entity_poly.pdbx_seq_one_letter_code
_entity_poly.pdbx_strand_id
1 'polypeptide(L)'
;MAAGSGMVAGAVSATVLVQLVLVFLIKIEKRFFPHEEAVLRLKAIDRPGLLGEVATEIGRFGMNIVGTEINVDREDATVRIEVNMGHVNAKYVGHSPYAEILQRVLALPGVLRAEVDNW
;
A
#
# COMPACT_ATOMS: atom_id res chain seq x y z
N MET A 1 28.23 -1.35 -45.87
CA MET A 1 27.48 -0.99 -44.65
C MET A 1 28.01 0.36 -44.15
N ALA A 2 27.36 1.49 -44.47
CA ALA A 2 27.86 2.82 -44.08
C ALA A 2 26.75 3.87 -43.92
N ALA A 3 25.60 3.71 -44.60
CA ALA A 3 24.48 4.64 -44.49
C ALA A 3 23.58 4.44 -43.26
N GLY A 4 23.74 3.33 -42.52
CA GLY A 4 22.90 3.01 -41.35
C GLY A 4 23.51 3.39 -39.99
N SER A 5 24.82 3.66 -39.92
CA SER A 5 25.51 3.89 -38.64
C SER A 5 25.12 5.21 -37.98
N GLY A 6 24.80 6.24 -38.76
CA GLY A 6 24.33 7.54 -38.24
C GLY A 6 22.97 7.45 -37.55
N MET A 7 22.07 6.60 -38.05
CA MET A 7 20.75 6.40 -37.44
C MET A 7 20.86 5.58 -36.14
N VAL A 8 21.73 4.57 -36.12
CA VAL A 8 22.00 3.78 -34.90
C VAL A 8 22.67 4.65 -33.83
N ALA A 9 23.57 5.55 -34.19
CA ALA A 9 24.18 6.49 -33.25
C ALA A 9 23.14 7.43 -32.60
N GLY A 10 22.18 7.92 -33.38
CA GLY A 10 21.05 8.71 -32.86
C GLY A 10 20.09 7.90 -31.98
N ALA A 11 19.83 6.65 -32.34
CA ALA A 11 19.01 5.76 -31.51
C ALA A 11 19.68 5.47 -30.17
N VAL A 12 20.98 5.17 -30.17
CA VAL A 12 21.75 4.91 -28.94
C VAL A 12 21.78 6.14 -28.05
N SER A 13 22.00 7.35 -28.60
CA SER A 13 21.99 8.57 -27.79
C SER A 13 20.62 8.86 -27.20
N ALA A 14 19.54 8.65 -27.96
CA ALA A 14 18.17 8.78 -27.46
C ALA A 14 17.87 7.78 -26.32
N THR A 15 18.26 6.51 -26.48
CA THR A 15 18.07 5.50 -25.43
C THR A 15 18.85 5.84 -24.17
N VAL A 16 20.11 6.26 -24.28
CA VAL A 16 20.93 6.70 -23.14
C VAL A 16 20.29 7.89 -22.43
N LEU A 17 19.76 8.86 -23.19
CA LEU A 17 19.10 10.03 -22.62
C LEU A 17 17.83 9.63 -21.87
N VAL A 18 16.97 8.79 -22.46
CA VAL A 18 15.77 8.25 -21.80
C VAL A 18 16.14 7.47 -20.54
N GLN A 19 17.17 6.62 -20.60
CA GLN A 19 17.67 5.86 -19.45
C GLN A 19 18.07 6.80 -18.31
N LEU A 20 18.77 7.89 -18.62
CA LEU A 20 19.22 8.88 -17.64
C LEU A 20 18.04 9.61 -16.98
N VAL A 21 17.06 10.01 -17.79
CA VAL A 21 15.82 10.64 -17.31
C VAL A 21 15.06 9.71 -16.37
N LEU A 22 14.87 8.45 -16.75
CA LEU A 22 14.15 7.47 -15.92
C LEU A 22 14.86 7.23 -14.58
N VAL A 23 16.17 7.05 -14.59
CA VAL A 23 16.95 6.85 -13.35
C VAL A 23 16.82 8.07 -12.43
N PHE A 24 16.87 9.27 -12.99
CA PHE A 24 16.72 10.50 -12.20
C PHE A 24 15.31 10.65 -11.64
N LEU A 25 14.29 10.34 -12.44
CA LEU A 25 12.89 10.43 -12.03
C LEU A 25 12.55 9.42 -10.94
N ILE A 26 13.00 8.17 -11.03
CA ILE A 26 12.83 7.15 -9.98
C ILE A 26 13.49 7.61 -8.66
N LYS A 27 14.66 8.27 -8.76
CA LYS A 27 15.36 8.79 -7.58
C LYS A 27 14.61 9.96 -6.93
N ILE A 28 13.98 10.81 -7.73
CA ILE A 28 13.10 11.89 -7.25
C ILE A 28 11.83 11.30 -6.63
N GLU A 29 11.22 10.31 -7.27
CA GLU A 29 10.02 9.64 -6.80
C GLU A 29 10.24 9.04 -5.41
N LYS A 30 11.34 8.30 -5.20
CA LYS A 30 11.70 7.78 -3.86
C LYS A 30 11.93 8.88 -2.81
N ARG A 31 12.36 10.07 -3.22
CA ARG A 31 12.63 11.19 -2.30
C ARG A 31 11.36 11.94 -1.91
N PHE A 32 10.39 12.03 -2.81
CA PHE A 32 9.13 12.76 -2.59
C PHE A 32 7.95 11.85 -2.18
N PHE A 33 8.01 10.57 -2.50
CA PHE A 33 7.00 9.55 -2.19
C PHE A 33 7.63 8.36 -1.47
N PRO A 34 7.99 8.50 -0.17
CA PRO A 34 8.25 7.35 0.67
C PRO A 34 6.94 6.56 0.80
N HIS A 35 6.82 5.48 0.03
CA HIS A 35 5.75 4.50 0.16
C HIS A 35 6.04 3.69 1.43
N GLU A 36 5.67 4.22 2.61
CA GLU A 36 5.43 3.36 3.76
C GLU A 36 4.07 2.71 3.52
N GLU A 37 4.11 1.53 2.94
CA GLU A 37 2.93 0.70 2.73
C GLU A 37 2.86 -0.28 3.91
N ALA A 38 1.89 -0.05 4.80
CA ALA A 38 1.62 -0.94 5.91
C ALA A 38 0.42 -1.82 5.55
N VAL A 39 0.58 -3.14 5.58
CA VAL A 39 -0.50 -4.08 5.25
C VAL A 39 -1.15 -4.56 6.54
N LEU A 40 -2.41 -4.16 6.77
CA LEU A 40 -3.23 -4.70 7.85
C LEU A 40 -3.95 -5.96 7.35
N ARG A 41 -3.59 -7.10 7.93
CA ARG A 41 -4.26 -8.39 7.69
C ARG A 41 -5.21 -8.68 8.84
N LEU A 42 -6.49 -8.87 8.54
CA LEU A 42 -7.49 -9.27 9.53
C LEU A 42 -8.25 -10.51 9.07
N LYS A 43 -8.50 -11.45 10.00
CA LYS A 43 -9.40 -12.59 9.83
C LYS A 43 -10.66 -12.29 10.63
N ALA A 44 -11.80 -12.18 9.96
CA ALA A 44 -13.08 -11.85 10.56
C ALA A 44 -14.17 -12.85 10.14
N ILE A 45 -15.29 -12.86 10.86
CA ILE A 45 -16.49 -13.62 10.50
C ILE A 45 -17.13 -12.95 9.28
N ASP A 46 -17.70 -13.74 8.38
CA ASP A 46 -18.39 -13.24 7.18
C ASP A 46 -19.65 -12.43 7.56
N ARG A 47 -19.44 -11.13 7.79
CA ARG A 47 -20.47 -10.15 8.09
C ARG A 47 -20.40 -8.99 7.11
N PRO A 48 -21.49 -8.71 6.36
CA PRO A 48 -21.53 -7.55 5.48
C PRO A 48 -21.40 -6.26 6.31
N GLY A 49 -20.55 -5.34 5.84
CA GLY A 49 -20.30 -4.04 6.48
C GLY A 49 -19.00 -3.94 7.28
N LEU A 50 -18.38 -5.08 7.64
CA LEU A 50 -17.16 -5.08 8.47
C LEU A 50 -15.97 -4.37 7.79
N LEU A 51 -15.81 -4.51 6.47
CA LEU A 51 -14.82 -3.75 5.71
C LEU A 51 -15.03 -2.23 5.82
N GLY A 52 -16.28 -1.78 5.78
CA GLY A 52 -16.62 -0.37 5.89
C GLY A 52 -16.34 0.19 7.29
N GLU A 53 -16.61 -0.59 8.33
CA GLU A 53 -16.26 -0.24 9.72
C GLU A 53 -14.73 -0.14 9.90
N VAL A 54 -13.98 -1.13 9.41
CA VAL A 54 -12.51 -1.13 9.44
C VAL A 54 -11.95 0.05 8.65
N ALA A 55 -12.44 0.29 7.44
CA ALA A 55 -12.01 1.40 6.59
C ALA A 55 -12.30 2.77 7.23
N THR A 56 -13.45 2.91 7.91
CA THR A 56 -13.81 4.13 8.65
C THR A 56 -12.82 4.38 9.79
N GLU A 57 -12.44 3.32 10.51
CA GLU A 57 -11.51 3.44 11.63
C GLU A 57 -10.11 3.82 11.16
N ILE A 58 -9.61 3.19 10.09
CA ILE A 58 -8.34 3.55 9.43
C ILE A 58 -8.38 4.99 8.94
N GLY A 59 -9.47 5.41 8.30
CA GLY A 59 -9.66 6.77 7.80
C GLY A 59 -9.69 7.84 8.89
N ARG A 60 -10.17 7.53 10.11
CA ARG A 60 -10.13 8.47 11.25
C ARG A 60 -8.72 8.87 11.65
N PHE A 61 -7.75 7.96 11.51
CA PHE A 61 -6.34 8.23 11.77
C PHE A 61 -5.64 8.97 10.61
N GLY A 62 -6.38 9.37 9.58
CA GLY A 62 -5.85 10.13 8.45
C GLY A 62 -4.89 9.33 7.58
N MET A 63 -5.02 7.99 7.59
CA MET A 63 -4.30 7.10 6.68
C MET A 63 -5.10 6.91 5.40
N ASN A 64 -4.38 6.83 4.28
CA ASN A 64 -4.97 6.54 2.99
C ASN A 64 -5.06 5.02 2.76
N ILE A 65 -6.17 4.52 2.23
CA ILE A 65 -6.31 3.12 1.83
C ILE A 65 -5.93 3.02 0.36
N VAL A 66 -4.82 2.34 0.06
CA VAL A 66 -4.27 2.19 -1.29
C VAL A 66 -4.92 1.01 -2.01
N GLY A 67 -5.31 -0.03 -1.27
CA GLY A 67 -5.95 -1.21 -1.82
C GLY A 67 -6.57 -2.08 -0.74
N THR A 68 -7.56 -2.87 -1.13
CA THR A 68 -8.23 -3.84 -0.26
C THR A 68 -8.44 -5.15 -1.00
N GLU A 69 -7.98 -6.25 -0.41
CA GLU A 69 -8.21 -7.60 -0.92
C GLU A 69 -9.06 -8.39 0.09
N ILE A 70 -10.06 -9.10 -0.43
CA ILE A 70 -11.00 -9.88 0.39
C ILE A 70 -10.94 -11.33 -0.09
N ASN A 71 -10.54 -12.23 0.79
CA ASN A 71 -10.50 -13.65 0.50
C ASN A 71 -11.45 -14.40 1.44
N VAL A 72 -12.47 -15.05 0.87
CA VAL A 72 -13.50 -15.76 1.62
C VAL A 72 -13.11 -17.24 1.69
N ASP A 73 -12.72 -17.68 2.89
CA ASP A 73 -12.40 -19.07 3.14
C ASP A 73 -13.68 -19.84 3.48
N ARG A 74 -14.14 -20.66 2.53
CA ARG A 74 -15.40 -21.43 2.66
C ARG A 74 -15.31 -22.57 3.68
N GLU A 75 -14.11 -23.01 4.06
CA GLU A 75 -13.95 -24.08 5.05
C GLU A 75 -14.15 -23.59 6.49
N ASP A 76 -13.82 -22.33 6.75
CA ASP A 76 -13.77 -21.76 8.10
C ASP A 76 -14.85 -20.67 8.34
N ALA A 77 -15.67 -20.35 7.33
CA ALA A 77 -16.63 -19.23 7.33
C ALA A 77 -16.00 -17.89 7.75
N THR A 78 -14.73 -17.69 7.37
CA THR A 78 -13.96 -16.51 7.72
C THR A 78 -13.51 -15.75 6.48
N VAL A 79 -13.45 -14.43 6.63
CA VAL A 79 -13.04 -13.49 5.62
C VAL A 79 -11.69 -12.91 6.02
N ARG A 80 -10.71 -13.07 5.14
CA ARG A 80 -9.43 -12.37 5.23
C ARG A 80 -9.56 -11.05 4.51
N ILE A 81 -9.27 -9.95 5.20
CA ILE A 81 -9.22 -8.61 4.62
C ILE A 81 -7.79 -8.12 4.75
N GLU A 82 -7.17 -7.81 3.62
CA GLU A 82 -5.87 -7.14 3.56
C GLU A 82 -6.10 -5.67 3.18
N VAL A 83 -5.65 -4.74 4.02
CA VAL A 83 -5.77 -3.30 3.79
C VAL A 83 -4.39 -2.71 3.67
N ASN A 84 -4.08 -2.15 2.50
CA ASN A 84 -2.83 -1.45 2.29
C ASN A 84 -2.99 0.02 2.72
N MET A 85 -2.30 0.40 3.78
CA MET A 85 -2.34 1.72 4.39
C MET A 85 -1.13 2.53 3.94
N GLY A 86 -1.36 3.69 3.34
CA GLY A 86 -0.33 4.64 2.94
C GLY A 86 -0.12 5.75 3.97
N HIS A 87 0.61 6.78 3.55
CA HIS A 87 1.10 7.90 4.36
C HIS A 87 0.13 8.39 5.45
N VAL A 88 0.58 8.31 6.71
CA VAL A 88 -0.09 8.89 7.88
C VAL A 88 0.02 10.42 7.81
N ASN A 89 -1.09 11.14 7.94
CA ASN A 89 -1.06 12.61 7.99
C ASN A 89 -0.11 13.10 9.11
N ALA A 90 0.73 14.09 8.82
CA ALA A 90 1.76 14.66 9.71
C ALA A 90 1.23 15.05 11.11
N LYS A 91 -0.08 15.25 11.26
CA LYS A 91 -0.76 15.44 12.55
C LYS A 91 -0.65 14.26 13.54
N TYR A 92 -0.31 13.05 13.07
CA TYR A 92 -0.26 11.82 13.87
C TYR A 92 1.15 11.18 13.96
N VAL A 93 2.20 11.86 13.50
CA VAL A 93 3.61 11.40 13.41
C VAL A 93 4.34 11.40 14.77
N GLY A 94 3.69 10.91 15.83
CA GLY A 94 4.29 10.89 17.17
C GLY A 94 3.73 9.85 18.14
N HIS A 95 2.63 9.19 17.80
CA HIS A 95 2.09 8.04 18.53
C HIS A 95 2.14 6.86 17.57
N SER A 96 2.59 5.68 18.02
CA SER A 96 2.64 4.47 17.18
C SER A 96 1.22 4.10 16.71
N PRO A 97 0.76 4.57 15.53
CA PRO A 97 -0.67 4.58 15.19
C PRO A 97 -1.16 3.15 15.02
N TYR A 98 -0.27 2.29 14.51
CA TYR A 98 -0.48 0.87 14.26
C TYR A 98 -1.00 0.12 15.48
N ALA A 99 -0.49 0.41 16.69
CA ALA A 99 -0.92 -0.29 17.90
C ALA A 99 -2.36 0.06 18.30
N GLU A 100 -2.75 1.34 18.18
CA GLU A 100 -4.12 1.78 18.44
C GLU A 100 -5.11 1.26 17.40
N ILE A 101 -4.71 1.26 16.12
CA ILE A 101 -5.52 0.68 15.03
C ILE A 101 -5.74 -0.81 15.27
N LEU A 102 -4.67 -1.54 15.63
CA LEU A 102 -4.74 -2.97 15.91
C LEU A 102 -5.67 -3.25 17.10
N GLN A 103 -5.59 -2.46 18.17
CA GLN A 103 -6.51 -2.57 19.30
C GLN A 103 -7.96 -2.27 18.93
N ARG A 104 -8.22 -1.22 18.15
CA ARG A 104 -9.59 -0.88 17.75
C ARG A 104 -10.19 -1.88 16.77
N VAL A 105 -9.39 -2.39 15.84
CA VAL A 105 -9.82 -3.42 14.90
C VAL A 105 -10.06 -4.75 15.63
N LEU A 106 -9.24 -5.11 16.62
CA LEU A 106 -9.50 -6.26 17.49
C LEU A 106 -10.75 -6.10 18.36
N ALA A 107 -11.11 -4.87 18.71
CA ALA A 107 -12.32 -4.58 19.48
C ALA A 107 -13.61 -4.64 18.64
N LEU A 108 -13.52 -4.73 17.31
CA LEU A 108 -14.69 -4.79 16.44
C LEU A 108 -15.37 -6.18 16.52
N PRO A 109 -16.71 -6.21 16.65
CA PRO A 109 -17.46 -7.44 16.77
C PRO A 109 -17.37 -8.26 15.47
N GLY A 110 -16.70 -9.41 15.56
CA GLY A 110 -16.51 -10.33 14.43
C GLY A 110 -15.07 -10.42 13.94
N VAL A 111 -14.13 -9.66 14.49
CA VAL A 111 -12.70 -9.83 14.18
C VAL A 111 -12.10 -10.92 15.08
N LEU A 112 -11.54 -11.95 14.46
CA LEU A 112 -10.94 -13.10 15.16
C LEU A 112 -9.43 -12.89 15.37
N ARG A 113 -8.77 -12.21 14.43
CA ARG A 113 -7.33 -11.93 14.47
C ARG A 113 -7.01 -10.72 13.60
N ALA A 114 -6.06 -9.88 14.03
CA ALA A 114 -5.53 -8.77 13.25
C ALA A 114 -4.01 -8.71 13.42
N GLU A 115 -3.29 -8.49 12.32
CA GLU A 115 -1.82 -8.38 12.26
C GLU A 115 -1.47 -7.23 11.31
N VAL A 116 -0.44 -6.45 11.66
CA VAL A 116 0.09 -5.39 10.80
C VAL A 116 1.48 -5.82 10.36
N ASP A 117 1.70 -5.87 9.04
CA ASP A 117 2.99 -6.15 8.43
C ASP A 117 3.51 -4.87 7.76
N ASN A 118 4.75 -4.49 8.05
CA ASN A 118 5.36 -3.25 7.59
C ASN A 118 6.50 -3.64 6.63
N TRP A 119 6.34 -3.38 5.34
CA TRP A 119 7.28 -3.83 4.31
C TRP A 119 8.20 -2.73 3.80
#